data_AF-A0A7I7QCV8-F1
#
_entry.id   AF-A0A7I7QCV8-F1
#
_cell.length_a   1.000
_cell.length_b   1.000
_cell.length_c   1.000
_cell.angle_alpha   90.00
_cell.angle_beta   90.00
_cell.angle_gamma   90.00
#
_symmetry.space_group_name_H-M   'P 1'
#
loop_
_entity.id
_entity.type
_entity.pdbx_description
1 polymer ?
#
loop_
_entity_poly.entity_id
_entity_poly.type
_entity_poly.pdbx_seq_one_letter_code
_entity_poly.pdbx_strand_id
1 'polypeptide(L)' 'MIEFKIELIESPTDGLAHLAMAADDVDDTFTELLRIGLAAERIPHRLEAAKARSALLSDEFGFQIQLIAYDADSPDI' A
#
# COMPACT_ATOMS: atom_id res chain seq x y z
N MET A 1 -6.93 -2.38 -18.31
CA MET A 1 -7.96 -2.45 -17.26
C MET A 1 -7.21 -2.37 -15.95
N ILE A 2 -7.59 -1.48 -15.04
CA ILE A 2 -6.97 -1.44 -13.70
C ILE A 2 -7.64 -2.55 -12.90
N GLU A 3 -6.89 -3.60 -12.55
CA GLU A 3 -7.35 -4.57 -11.56
C GLU A 3 -7.11 -3.98 -10.17
N PHE A 4 -8.13 -4.03 -9.32
CA PHE A 4 -8.10 -3.43 -7.99
C PHE A 4 -8.53 -4.46 -6.95
N LYS A 5 -7.69 -4.66 -5.94
CA LYS A 5 -7.93 -5.52 -4.78
C LYS A 5 -8.09 -4.60 -3.57
N ILE A 6 -9.22 -4.68 -2.87
CA ILE A 6 -9.38 -4.11 -1.53
C ILE A 6 -9.15 -5.21 -0.53
N GLU A 7 -8.19 -5.02 0.37
CA GLU A 7 -8.09 -5.81 1.60
C GLU A 7 -8.48 -4.93 2.77
N LEU A 8 -9.48 -5.38 3.53
CA LEU A 8 -9.95 -4.70 4.72
C LEU A 8 -9.40 -5.44 5.93
N ILE A 9 -8.46 -4.81 6.64
CA ILE A 9 -7.89 -5.38 7.87
C ILE A 9 -8.55 -4.67 9.05
N GLU A 10 -9.35 -5.45 9.81
CA GLU A 10 -9.98 -5.00 11.04
C GLU A 10 -9.18 -5.51 12.24
N SER A 11 -8.83 -4.61 13.16
CA SER A 11 -8.24 -4.96 14.45
C SER A 11 -9.23 -4.65 15.59
N PRO A 12 -9.30 -5.47 16.65
CA PRO A 12 -10.20 -5.23 17.79
C PRO A 12 -9.95 -3.89 18.51
N THR A 13 -8.79 -3.28 18.30
CA THR A 13 -8.36 -2.03 18.94
C THR A 13 -8.36 -0.83 17.99
N ASP A 14 -8.19 -1.05 16.69
CA ASP A 14 -7.82 0.02 15.76
C ASP A 14 -8.85 0.29 14.64
N GLY A 15 -9.91 -0.51 14.54
CA GLY A 15 -10.91 -0.36 13.48
C GLY A 15 -10.33 -0.67 12.10
N LEU A 16 -10.66 0.14 11.08
CA LEU A 16 -10.11 0.04 9.72
C LEU A 16 -8.64 0.46 9.71
N ALA A 17 -7.72 -0.49 9.53
CA ALA A 17 -6.29 -0.21 9.61
C ALA A 17 -5.76 0.61 8.43
N HIS A 18 -5.94 0.14 7.19
CA HIS A 18 -5.54 0.82 5.96
C HIS A 18 -6.24 0.21 4.74
N LEU A 19 -6.16 0.89 3.59
CA LEU A 19 -6.54 0.38 2.29
C LEU A 19 -5.28 -0.01 1.50
N ALA A 20 -5.15 -1.29 1.15
CA ALA A 20 -4.12 -1.73 0.21
C ALA A 20 -4.59 -1.49 -1.24
N MET A 21 -3.70 -0.92 -2.07
CA MET A 21 -3.92 -0.65 -3.48
C MET A 21 -2.78 -1.26 -4.29
N ALA A 22 -3.14 -2.07 -5.28
CA ALA A 22 -2.18 -2.60 -6.24
C ALA A 22 -1.58 -1.45 -7.08
N ALA A 23 -0.27 -1.46 -7.25
CA ALA A 23 0.46 -0.51 -8.09
C ALA A 23 1.37 -1.28 -9.05
N ASP A 24 1.43 -0.87 -10.31
CA ASP A 24 2.37 -1.43 -11.29
C ASP A 24 3.83 -1.11 -10.90
N ASP A 25 4.05 0.13 -10.43
CA ASP A 25 5.31 0.59 -9.86
C ASP A 25 5.04 1.34 -8.55
N VAL A 26 5.48 0.76 -7.43
CA VAL A 26 5.28 1.32 -6.09
C VAL A 26 6.11 2.58 -5.88
N ASP A 27 7.33 2.66 -6.40
CA ASP A 27 8.26 3.76 -6.14
C ASP A 27 7.81 5.02 -6.90
N ASP A 28 7.38 4.86 -8.14
CA ASP A 28 6.83 5.95 -8.95
C ASP A 28 5.49 6.44 -8.37
N THR A 29 4.56 5.53 -8.09
CA THR A 29 3.25 5.88 -7.50
C THR A 29 3.41 6.56 -6.13
N PHE A 30 4.33 6.07 -5.30
CA PHE A 30 4.65 6.69 -4.01
C PHE A 30 5.12 8.14 -4.18
N THR A 31 6.03 8.38 -5.14
CA THR A 31 6.55 9.72 -5.43
C THR A 31 5.45 10.66 -5.92
N GLU A 32 4.51 10.18 -6.74
CA GLU A 32 3.35 10.95 -7.16
C GLU A 32 2.42 11.29 -6.00
N LEU A 33 2.15 10.32 -5.12
CA LEU A 33 1.28 10.52 -3.96
C LEU A 33 1.85 11.52 -2.95
N LEU A 34 3.17 11.56 -2.78
CA LEU A 34 3.82 12.61 -1.99
C LEU A 34 3.59 14.01 -2.59
N ARG A 35 3.58 14.15 -3.92
CA ARG A 35 3.39 15.45 -4.60
C ARG A 35 1.97 15.99 -4.44
N ILE A 36 0.98 15.12 -4.25
CA ILE A 36 -0.42 15.53 -4.05
C ILE A 36 -0.77 15.75 -2.57
N GLY A 37 0.21 15.61 -1.67
CA GLY A 37 0.08 16.01 -0.26
C GLY A 37 -0.08 14.87 0.74
N LEU A 38 0.05 13.60 0.33
CA LEU A 38 0.12 12.50 1.29
C LEU A 38 1.47 12.51 2.02
N ALA A 39 1.47 12.04 3.27
CA ALA A 39 2.67 11.88 4.08
C ALA A 39 3.23 10.46 3.99
N ALA A 40 4.55 10.33 4.01
CA ALA A 40 5.22 9.03 4.06
C ALA A 40 5.18 8.46 5.49
N GLU A 41 4.48 7.35 5.68
CA GLU A 41 4.54 6.56 6.92
C GLU A 41 5.63 5.48 6.84
N ARG A 42 5.76 4.87 5.66
CA ARG A 42 6.83 3.92 5.36
C ARG A 42 7.24 4.04 3.91
N ILE A 43 8.52 4.34 3.70
CA ILE A 43 9.11 4.42 2.36
C ILE A 43 9.02 3.06 1.63
N PRO A 44 9.09 3.05 0.29
CA PRO A 44 9.14 1.82 -0.49
C PRO A 44 10.18 0.81 0.03
N HIS A 45 9.72 -0.37 0.42
CA HIS A 45 10.51 -1.48 0.95
C HIS A 45 10.03 -2.83 0.35
N ARG A 46 10.83 -3.88 0.54
CA ARG A 46 10.50 -5.24 0.11
C ARG A 46 9.83 -5.98 1.27
N LEU A 47 8.72 -6.66 0.98
CA LEU A 47 8.03 -7.57 1.89
C LEU A 47 8.34 -9.00 1.46
N GLU A 48 9.29 -9.64 2.13
CA GLU A 48 9.76 -10.98 1.75
C GLU A 48 8.67 -12.05 1.85
N ALA A 49 7.86 -12.01 2.91
CA ALA A 49 6.81 -13.02 3.16
C ALA A 49 5.73 -13.02 2.07
N ALA A 50 5.32 -11.83 1.62
CA ALA A 50 4.32 -11.62 0.57
C ALA A 50 4.93 -11.64 -0.84
N LYS A 51 6.26 -11.73 -0.96
CA LYS A 51 7.01 -11.50 -2.20
C LYS A 51 6.51 -10.26 -2.95
N ALA A 52 6.58 -9.11 -2.30
CA ALA A 52 5.99 -7.88 -2.84
C ALA A 52 6.86 -6.64 -2.57
N ARG A 53 6.82 -5.67 -3.49
CA ARG A 53 7.26 -4.29 -3.21
C ARG A 53 6.12 -3.55 -2.53
N SER A 54 6.38 -2.77 -1.49
CA SER A 54 5.32 -2.04 -0.78
C SER A 54 5.76 -0.72 -0.17
N ALA A 55 4.84 0.22 -0.02
CA ALA A 55 5.00 1.47 0.69
C ALA A 55 3.72 1.82 1.47
N LEU A 56 3.81 2.69 2.47
CA LEU A 56 2.66 3.15 3.25
C LEU A 56 2.66 4.68 3.31
N LEU A 57 1.51 5.26 2.99
CA LEU A 57 1.25 6.69 3.05
C LEU A 57 0.02 6.97 3.92
N SER A 58 -0.09 8.19 4.43
CA SER A 58 -1.27 8.68 5.15
C SER A 58 -1.75 10.02 4.58
N ASP A 59 -3.05 10.28 4.72
CA ASP A 59 -3.62 11.60 4.46
C ASP A 59 -3.63 12.48 5.74
N GLU A 60 -4.12 13.72 5.62
CA GLU A 60 -4.19 14.67 6.75
C GLU A 60 -5.16 14.23 7.87
N PHE A 61 -6.05 13.28 7.60
CA PHE A 61 -7.02 12.74 8.55
C PHE A 61 -6.53 11.43 9.19
N GLY A 62 -5.32 10.97 8.83
CA GLY A 62 -4.72 9.75 9.34
C GLY A 62 -5.19 8.47 8.65
N PHE A 63 -5.94 8.57 7.54
CA PHE A 63 -6.29 7.40 6.75
C PHE A 63 -5.06 6.89 6.01
N GLN A 64 -4.81 5.59 6.09
CA GLN A 64 -3.60 4.96 5.56
C GLN A 64 -3.87 4.23 4.24
N ILE A 65 -2.96 4.41 3.28
CA ILE A 65 -2.94 3.73 1.98
C ILE A 65 -1.63 2.95 1.84
N GLN A 66 -1.75 1.63 1.68
CA GLN A 66 -0.62 0.78 1.35
C GLN A 66 -0.55 0.60 -0.16
N LEU A 67 0.57 0.97 -0.77
CA LEU A 67 0.89 0.56 -2.14
C LEU A 67 1.51 -0.82 -2.12
N ILE A 68 1.13 -1.69 -3.06
CA ILE A 68 1.71 -3.03 -3.17
C ILE A 68 1.81 -3.49 -4.62
N ALA A 69 2.97 -4.05 -4.97
CA ALA A 69 3.19 -4.77 -6.23
C ALA A 69 3.68 -6.17 -5.89
N TYR A 70 2.85 -7.18 -6.17
CA TYR A 70 3.19 -8.58 -5.94
C TYR A 70 4.05 -9.13 -7.07
N ASP A 71 5.01 -9.98 -6.72
CA ASP A 71 5.69 -10.81 -7.71
C ASP A 71 4.73 -11.86 -8.29
N ALA A 72 5.03 -12.33 -9.50
CA ALA A 72 4.23 -13.34 -10.19
C ALA A 72 4.12 -14.70 -9.46
N ASP A 73 4.98 -14.96 -8.47
CA ASP A 73 4.98 -16.17 -7.65
C ASP A 73 4.66 -15.89 -6.16
N SER A 74 4.03 -14.73 -5.88
CA SER A 74 3.52 -14.38 -4.56
C SER A 74 2.50 -15.40 -4.07
N PRO A 75 2.49 -15.74 -2.76
CA PRO A 75 1.44 -16.57 -2.17
C PRO A 75 0.09 -15.85 -2.02
N ASP A 76 0.06 -14.54 -2.23
CA ASP A 76 -1.10 -13.66 -1.93
C ASP A 76 -1.86 -13.19 -3.19
N ILE A 77 -1.47 -13.70 -4.37
CA ILE A 77 -2.17 -13.52 -5.66
C ILE A 77 -3.08 -14.71 -5.99
#